data_AF-A0ABD7KU47-F1
#
_entry.id   AF-A0ABD7KU47-F1
#
_cell.length_a   1.000
_cell.length_b   1.000
_cell.length_c   1.000
_cell.angle_alpha   90.00
_cell.angle_beta   90.00
_cell.angle_gamma   90.00
#
_symmetry.space_group_name_H-M   'P 1'
#
loop_
_entity.id
_entity.type
_entity.pdbx_description
1 polymer ?
#
loop_
_entity_poly.entity_id
_entity_poly.type
_entity_poly.pdbx_seq_one_letter_code
_entity_poly.pdbx_strand_id
1 'polypeptide(L)'
;MTTQITIRNKQADNLLIYIEKYKAKFEERLVAYNAVGQLEWNAGSWRFGEKGVAWLKETKDRGFKWDEVSSRIKGLSQMNISSEFQDFMRAYHMHLVCIIGGLPSGSTLDKPLQVMKRWYWEMVNKTGQTHPMYLTSDIIHAAMERHHENSDSPDNVSDYCDIAVKAIALLRQYDLFLVNIEVKNKYPYRNGSNSTKERKKAQEATPDQTDDERLISIRAFMCVIELIALAENSYQRIFYNMLLLTIICGFRFQEIMLLKMTSLVKREITDKDKRQHAIDQDWPTYRLGIEYLGAKKAGWRIHWLAPSTYSVVEMIYKCSRIDLWVP
;
A
#
# COMPACT_ATOMS: atom_id res chain seq x y z
N MET A 1 34.07 20.97 29.87
CA MET A 1 34.19 20.54 28.45
C MET A 1 33.59 19.16 28.36
N THR A 2 32.32 19.08 27.99
CA THR A 2 31.58 17.81 27.92
C THR A 2 31.59 17.38 26.46
N THR A 3 32.38 16.35 26.17
CA THR A 3 32.56 15.79 24.83
C THR A 3 31.22 15.24 24.34
N GLN A 4 30.59 15.92 23.38
CA GLN A 4 29.47 15.36 22.62
C GLN A 4 30.01 14.17 21.82
N ILE A 5 29.65 12.97 22.24
CA ILE A 5 29.82 11.77 21.42
C ILE A 5 28.75 11.87 20.34
N THR A 6 29.11 12.49 19.21
CA THR A 6 28.29 12.48 18.00
C THR A 6 28.28 11.05 17.47
N ILE A 7 27.27 10.27 17.85
CA ILE A 7 26.93 9.07 17.11
C ILE A 7 26.51 9.56 15.71
N ARG A 8 27.41 9.46 14.73
CA ARG A 8 27.12 9.70 13.31
C ARG A 8 26.14 8.62 12.85
N ASN A 9 24.87 8.91 12.98
CA ASN A 9 23.79 8.08 12.49
C ASN A 9 23.43 8.56 11.08
N LYS A 10 23.66 7.70 10.07
CA LYS A 10 23.42 8.01 8.65
C LYS A 10 22.01 8.58 8.41
N GLN A 11 21.00 8.04 9.09
CA GLN A 11 19.61 8.51 8.97
C GLN A 11 19.43 9.92 9.54
N ALA A 12 20.16 10.29 10.59
CA ALA A 12 20.19 11.65 11.11
C ALA A 12 20.82 12.61 10.10
N ASP A 13 21.95 12.21 9.49
CA ASP A 13 22.62 13.01 8.46
C ASP A 13 21.73 13.18 7.21
N ASN A 14 21.07 12.10 6.77
CA ASN A 14 20.10 12.14 5.68
C ASN A 14 18.92 13.08 5.97
N LEU A 15 18.44 13.10 7.22
CA LEU A 15 17.38 14.01 7.64
C LEU A 15 17.83 15.47 7.55
N LEU A 16 19.05 15.79 7.98
CA LEU A 16 19.60 17.14 7.85
C LEU A 16 19.72 17.56 6.38
N ILE A 17 20.22 16.68 5.52
CA ILE A 17 20.30 16.92 4.07
C ILE A 17 18.91 17.16 3.48
N TYR A 18 17.92 16.36 3.88
CA TYR A 18 16.54 16.52 3.45
C TYR A 18 15.96 17.86 3.90
N ILE A 19 16.17 18.26 5.15
CA ILE A 19 15.71 19.54 5.70
C ILE A 19 16.34 20.71 4.94
N GLU A 20 17.67 20.72 4.79
CA GLU A 20 18.39 21.80 4.11
C GLU A 20 17.96 21.93 2.64
N LYS A 21 17.75 20.81 1.94
CA LYS A 21 17.21 20.82 0.57
C LYS A 21 15.87 21.57 0.48
N TYR A 22 14.92 21.26 1.36
CA TYR A 22 13.58 21.86 1.30
C TYR A 22 13.49 23.25 1.96
N LYS A 23 14.42 23.57 2.86
CA LYS A 23 14.64 24.92 3.35
C LYS A 23 15.18 25.84 2.25
N ALA A 24 16.13 25.37 1.44
CA ALA A 24 16.54 26.10 0.25
C ALA A 24 15.37 26.35 -0.72
N LYS A 25 14.50 25.35 -0.93
CA LYS A 25 13.28 25.51 -1.73
C LYS A 25 12.26 26.49 -1.14
N PHE A 26 12.20 26.60 0.18
CA PHE A 26 11.40 27.61 0.86
C PHE A 26 11.91 29.02 0.54
N GLU A 27 13.22 29.26 0.68
CA GLU A 27 13.83 30.55 0.39
C GLU A 27 13.72 30.94 -1.09
N GLU A 28 14.01 30.02 -2.01
CA GLU A 28 13.81 30.22 -3.46
C GLU A 28 12.39 30.69 -3.77
N ARG A 29 11.39 30.11 -3.08
CA ARG A 29 9.99 30.43 -3.31
C ARG A 29 9.59 31.75 -2.65
N LEU A 30 10.19 32.14 -1.53
CA LEU A 30 10.01 33.49 -0.99
C LEU A 30 10.55 34.56 -1.94
N VAL A 31 11.71 34.32 -2.57
CA VAL A 31 12.26 35.21 -3.60
C VAL A 31 11.31 35.30 -4.79
N ALA A 32 10.83 34.18 -5.32
CA ALA A 32 9.93 34.14 -6.47
C ALA A 32 8.61 34.93 -6.25
N TYR A 33 8.17 35.07 -5.01
CA TYR A 33 6.95 35.81 -4.64
C TYR A 33 7.23 37.19 -4.04
N ASN A 34 8.47 37.70 -4.09
CA ASN A 34 8.89 38.95 -3.46
C ASN A 34 8.49 39.06 -1.98
N ALA A 35 8.66 37.96 -1.24
CA ALA A 35 8.21 37.77 0.13
C ALA A 35 9.37 37.50 1.13
N VAL A 36 10.61 37.76 0.72
CA VAL A 36 11.80 37.59 1.57
C VAL A 36 11.65 38.37 2.87
N GLY A 37 11.92 37.73 4.01
CA GLY A 37 11.81 38.33 5.35
C GLY A 37 10.40 38.48 5.89
N GLN A 38 9.35 38.14 5.12
CA GLN A 38 7.95 38.19 5.60
C GLN A 38 7.47 36.88 6.22
N LEU A 39 8.19 35.78 5.98
CA LEU A 39 7.94 34.47 6.55
C LEU A 39 9.28 33.83 6.91
N GLU A 40 9.38 33.30 8.12
CA GLU A 40 10.62 32.69 8.62
C GLU A 40 10.47 31.17 8.74
N TRP A 41 11.52 30.45 8.35
CA TRP A 41 11.55 29.00 8.47
C TRP A 41 11.25 28.54 9.90
N ASN A 42 11.94 29.12 10.89
CA ASN A 42 11.86 28.73 12.30
C ASN A 42 10.65 29.31 13.05
N ALA A 43 9.74 30.02 12.38
CA ALA A 43 8.56 30.56 13.04
C ALA A 43 7.70 29.42 13.62
N GLY A 44 7.17 29.61 14.84
CA GLY A 44 6.25 28.66 15.48
C GLY A 44 4.96 28.45 14.70
N SER A 45 4.60 29.41 13.83
CA SER A 45 3.48 29.23 12.89
C SER A 45 3.68 29.97 11.57
N TRP A 46 3.13 29.42 10.49
CA TRP A 46 3.02 30.07 9.19
C TRP A 46 1.56 30.38 8.88
N ARG A 47 1.24 31.65 8.58
CA ARG A 47 -0.13 32.09 8.26
C ARG A 47 -0.46 31.86 6.79
N PHE A 48 -1.68 31.39 6.52
CA PHE A 48 -2.23 31.26 5.17
C PHE A 48 -3.64 31.84 5.12
N GLY A 49 -4.04 32.43 3.99
CA GLY A 49 -5.27 33.21 3.85
C GLY A 49 -5.05 34.61 3.29
N GLU A 50 -6.00 35.53 3.49
CA GLU A 50 -5.89 36.89 2.92
C GLU A 50 -4.67 37.63 3.48
N LYS A 51 -4.34 37.35 4.74
CA LYS A 51 -3.16 37.83 5.46
C LYS A 51 -1.94 36.91 5.32
N GLY A 52 -2.04 35.86 4.51
CA GLY A 52 -0.95 34.93 4.21
C GLY A 52 0.14 35.56 3.36
N VAL A 53 1.29 34.90 3.31
CA VAL A 53 2.49 35.36 2.59
C VAL A 53 2.81 34.41 1.43
N ALA A 54 3.27 34.95 0.30
CA ALA A 54 3.69 34.18 -0.87
C ALA A 54 2.63 33.18 -1.38
N TRP A 55 2.99 31.91 -1.55
CA TRP A 55 2.10 30.83 -1.99
C TRP A 55 1.04 30.44 -0.94
N LEU A 56 1.04 31.07 0.23
CA LEU A 56 0.06 30.89 1.29
C LEU A 56 -1.10 31.89 1.22
N LYS A 57 -1.15 32.79 0.22
CA LYS A 57 -2.29 33.69 0.01
C LYS A 57 -3.52 32.93 -0.48
N GLU A 58 -4.59 32.95 0.31
CA GLU A 58 -5.86 32.27 0.02
C GLU A 58 -7.06 33.07 0.52
N THR A 59 -8.29 32.60 0.28
CA THR A 59 -9.51 33.25 0.78
C THR A 59 -9.80 33.00 2.26
N LYS A 60 -9.26 31.93 2.87
CA LYS A 60 -9.56 31.57 4.27
C LYS A 60 -8.34 31.83 5.16
N ASP A 61 -8.50 32.69 6.17
CA ASP A 61 -7.46 32.99 7.17
C ASP A 61 -7.29 31.86 8.20
N ARG A 62 -6.12 31.22 8.20
CA ARG A 62 -5.69 30.12 9.06
C ARG A 62 -4.16 30.14 9.23
N GLY A 63 -3.62 29.16 9.94
CA GLY A 63 -2.16 29.01 10.05
C GLY A 63 -1.74 27.59 10.37
N PHE A 64 -0.60 27.21 9.83
CA PHE A 64 0.13 26.00 10.19
C PHE A 64 0.89 26.28 11.47
N LYS A 65 0.48 25.67 12.58
CA LYS A 65 1.27 25.67 13.82
C LYS A 65 2.27 24.52 13.77
N TRP A 66 3.53 24.76 14.06
CA TRP A 66 4.59 23.75 13.97
C TRP A 66 5.02 23.21 15.33
N ASP A 67 4.83 24.01 16.37
CA ASP A 67 5.35 23.84 17.72
C ASP A 67 4.48 22.98 18.65
N GLU A 68 3.22 22.74 18.31
CA GLU A 68 2.30 21.98 19.16
C GLU A 68 1.45 20.94 18.41
N VAL A 69 1.19 19.82 19.09
CA VAL A 69 0.00 18.99 18.89
C VAL A 69 -1.13 19.65 19.68
N SER A 70 -2.19 20.08 18.99
CA SER A 70 -3.31 20.78 19.61
C SER A 70 -4.35 19.80 20.16
N SER A 71 -4.95 20.13 21.31
CA SER A 71 -6.12 19.42 21.87
C SER A 71 -7.36 19.42 20.96
N ARG A 72 -7.38 20.27 19.92
CA ARG A 72 -8.43 20.27 18.89
C ARG A 72 -8.35 19.05 17.96
N ILE A 73 -7.21 18.37 17.91
CA ILE A 73 -7.03 17.17 17.09
C ILE A 73 -7.68 16.01 17.84
N LYS A 74 -8.83 15.54 17.34
CA LYS A 74 -9.61 14.47 17.99
C LYS A 74 -8.73 13.27 18.38
N GLY A 75 -8.83 12.86 19.63
CA GLY A 75 -8.11 11.71 20.20
C GLY A 75 -6.71 12.02 20.72
N LEU A 76 -6.20 13.26 20.63
CA LEU A 76 -4.87 13.62 21.14
C LEU A 76 -4.94 14.59 22.30
N SER A 77 -4.05 14.41 23.28
CA SER A 77 -3.74 15.43 24.28
C SER A 77 -2.77 16.47 23.71
N GLN A 78 -2.78 17.67 24.29
CA GLN A 78 -1.84 18.73 23.92
C GLN A 78 -0.40 18.32 24.23
N MET A 79 0.53 18.60 23.32
CA MET A 79 1.95 18.25 23.47
C MET A 79 2.84 19.21 22.66
N ASN A 80 4.00 19.59 23.20
CA ASN A 80 5.01 20.37 22.47
C ASN A 80 5.82 19.48 21.51
N ILE A 81 6.17 20.01 20.35
CA ILE A 81 6.91 19.30 19.31
C ILE A 81 8.37 19.73 19.32
N SER A 82 9.30 18.76 19.38
CA SER A 82 10.75 19.01 19.32
C SER A 82 11.16 19.70 18.03
N SER A 83 12.12 20.62 18.08
CA SER A 83 12.68 21.38 16.94
C SER A 83 12.94 20.53 15.70
N GLU A 84 13.59 19.38 15.87
CA GLU A 84 13.99 18.47 14.82
C GLU A 84 12.78 17.89 14.08
N PHE A 85 11.71 17.59 14.81
CA PHE A 85 10.46 17.13 14.22
C PHE A 85 9.68 18.28 13.58
N GLN A 86 9.77 19.52 14.10
CA GLN A 86 9.20 20.70 13.45
C GLN A 86 9.83 20.93 12.07
N ASP A 87 11.16 20.87 11.99
CA ASP A 87 11.88 21.05 10.73
C ASP A 87 11.60 19.92 9.73
N PHE A 88 11.48 18.69 10.21
CA PHE A 88 11.01 17.57 9.39
C PHE A 88 9.62 17.81 8.81
N MET A 89 8.67 18.30 9.62
CA MET A 89 7.32 18.63 9.14
C MET A 89 7.33 19.76 8.12
N ARG A 90 8.11 20.83 8.34
CA ARG A 90 8.26 21.95 7.40
C ARG A 90 8.89 21.49 6.09
N ALA A 91 9.93 20.66 6.16
CA ALA A 91 10.60 20.10 4.99
C ALA A 91 9.66 19.22 4.17
N TYR A 92 8.89 18.35 4.81
CA TYR A 92 7.87 17.57 4.12
C TYR A 92 6.75 18.43 3.53
N HIS A 93 6.31 19.46 4.24
CA HIS A 93 5.32 20.39 3.71
C HIS A 93 5.84 21.13 2.47
N MET A 94 7.10 21.57 2.47
CA MET A 94 7.72 22.18 1.29
C MET A 94 7.95 21.18 0.16
N HIS A 95 8.24 19.93 0.49
CA HIS A 95 8.31 18.87 -0.50
C HIS A 95 6.98 18.71 -1.27
N LEU A 96 5.85 18.70 -0.56
CA LEU A 96 4.53 18.68 -1.21
C LEU A 96 4.31 19.89 -2.12
N VAL A 97 4.71 21.08 -1.66
CA VAL A 97 4.62 22.32 -2.45
C VAL A 97 5.46 22.28 -3.74
N CYS A 98 6.54 21.50 -3.76
CA CYS A 98 7.38 21.33 -4.95
C CYS A 98 6.83 20.32 -5.96
N ILE A 99 6.08 19.30 -5.53
CA ILE A 99 5.62 18.21 -6.40
C ILE A 99 4.17 18.34 -6.86
N ILE A 100 3.34 19.08 -6.12
CA ILE A 100 1.95 19.31 -6.51
C ILE A 100 1.93 20.29 -7.68
N GLY A 101 1.26 19.90 -8.76
CA GLY A 101 1.04 20.77 -9.91
C GLY A 101 0.18 21.98 -9.52
N GLY A 102 0.68 23.18 -9.80
CA GLY A 102 0.01 24.44 -9.45
C GLY A 102 0.26 24.90 -8.01
N LEU A 103 -0.62 25.77 -7.52
CA LEU A 103 -0.57 26.30 -6.16
C LEU A 103 -1.44 25.43 -5.25
N PRO A 104 -0.85 24.61 -4.34
CA PRO A 104 -1.63 23.78 -3.43
C PRO A 104 -2.39 24.65 -2.45
N SER A 105 -3.64 24.26 -2.16
CA SER A 105 -4.40 24.99 -1.16
C SER A 105 -3.85 24.79 0.25
N GLY A 106 -4.04 25.76 1.14
CA GLY A 106 -3.63 25.65 2.54
C GLY A 106 -4.35 24.49 3.25
N SER A 107 -5.59 24.21 2.86
CA SER A 107 -6.32 23.03 3.36
C SER A 107 -5.74 21.71 2.84
N THR A 108 -5.18 21.70 1.62
CA THR A 108 -4.49 20.53 1.04
C THR A 108 -3.22 20.22 1.82
N LEU A 109 -2.53 21.24 2.34
CA LEU A 109 -1.28 21.09 3.08
C LEU A 109 -1.49 20.86 4.60
N ASP A 110 -2.62 21.33 5.15
CA ASP A 110 -2.97 21.12 6.56
C ASP A 110 -3.20 19.63 6.88
N LYS A 111 -3.89 18.89 6.00
CA LYS A 111 -4.18 17.46 6.24
C LYS A 111 -2.89 16.63 6.47
N PRO A 112 -1.86 16.68 5.60
CA PRO A 112 -0.59 16.01 5.87
C PRO A 112 0.12 16.47 7.14
N LEU A 113 0.04 17.76 7.51
CA LEU A 113 0.59 18.25 8.78
C LEU A 113 -0.10 17.57 9.98
N GLN A 114 -1.43 17.46 9.98
CA GLN A 114 -2.18 16.77 11.03
C GLN A 114 -1.78 15.28 11.11
N VAL A 115 -1.45 14.66 9.98
CA VAL A 115 -0.93 13.28 9.93
C VAL A 115 0.39 13.16 10.67
N MET A 116 1.36 14.02 10.35
CA MET A 116 2.68 13.98 11.00
C MET A 116 2.60 14.31 12.50
N LYS A 117 1.70 15.20 12.92
CA LYS A 117 1.47 15.50 14.34
C LYS A 117 0.94 14.29 15.12
N ARG A 118 0.04 13.51 14.52
CA ARG A 118 -0.41 12.25 15.13
C ARG A 118 0.73 11.24 15.24
N TRP A 119 1.60 11.16 14.23
CA TRP A 119 2.78 10.28 14.27
C TRP A 119 3.74 10.68 15.39
N TYR A 120 4.02 11.97 15.55
CA TYR A 120 4.84 12.48 16.64
C TYR A 120 4.23 12.13 18.00
N TRP A 121 2.93 12.41 18.18
CA TRP A 121 2.24 12.12 19.43
C TRP A 121 2.30 10.63 19.78
N GLU A 122 2.08 9.74 18.82
CA GLU A 122 2.22 8.29 19.05
C GLU A 122 3.65 7.88 19.37
N MET A 123 4.63 8.40 18.63
CA MET A 123 6.04 8.09 18.84
C MET A 123 6.47 8.44 20.26
N VAL A 124 6.15 9.66 20.71
CA VAL A 124 6.49 10.13 22.05
C VAL A 124 5.79 9.28 23.11
N ASN A 125 4.48 9.03 22.99
CA ASN A 125 3.76 8.27 24.01
C ASN A 125 4.13 6.79 24.06
N LYS A 126 4.49 6.17 22.93
CA LYS A 126 4.87 4.75 22.89
C LYS A 126 6.33 4.50 23.24
N THR A 127 7.23 5.43 22.92
CA THR A 127 8.68 5.16 22.95
C THR A 127 9.48 6.19 23.74
N GLY A 128 8.90 7.34 24.08
CA GLY A 128 9.60 8.49 24.65
C GLY A 128 10.52 9.22 23.67
N GLN A 129 10.65 8.75 22.42
CA GLN A 129 11.50 9.35 21.40
C GLN A 129 10.81 10.53 20.71
N THR A 130 11.61 11.52 20.31
CA THR A 130 11.14 12.75 19.66
C THR A 130 11.68 12.92 18.23
N HIS A 131 12.81 12.29 17.92
CA HIS A 131 13.48 12.46 16.63
C HIS A 131 12.79 11.64 15.51
N PRO A 132 12.56 12.21 14.30
CA PRO A 132 11.85 11.54 13.19
C PRO A 132 12.41 10.18 12.78
N MET A 133 13.73 9.97 12.92
CA MET A 133 14.39 8.70 12.57
C MET A 133 13.80 7.46 13.27
N TYR A 134 13.12 7.66 14.41
CA TYR A 134 12.52 6.60 15.22
C TYR A 134 11.10 6.23 14.78
N LEU A 135 10.56 6.85 13.73
CA LEU A 135 9.28 6.42 13.16
C LEU A 135 9.38 4.97 12.65
N THR A 136 8.35 4.19 12.92
CA THR A 136 8.22 2.78 12.52
C THR A 136 6.81 2.51 12.02
N SER A 137 6.60 1.40 11.28
CA SER A 137 5.25 1.00 10.85
C SER A 137 4.28 0.85 12.02
N ASP A 138 4.74 0.41 13.19
CA ASP A 138 3.91 0.25 14.39
C ASP A 138 3.42 1.59 14.94
N ILE A 139 4.26 2.63 14.92
CA ILE A 139 3.86 3.99 15.30
C ILE A 139 2.82 4.53 14.31
N ILE A 140 3.05 4.35 13.01
CA ILE A 140 2.11 4.83 11.98
C ILE A 140 0.76 4.10 12.09
N HIS A 141 0.77 2.79 12.29
CA HIS A 141 -0.45 2.00 12.47
C HIS A 141 -1.19 2.33 13.76
N ALA A 142 -0.48 2.61 14.85
CA ALA A 142 -1.10 3.10 16.08
C ALA A 142 -1.79 4.44 15.88
N ALA A 143 -1.19 5.34 15.10
CA ALA A 143 -1.78 6.63 14.78
C ALA A 143 -3.07 6.48 13.95
N MET A 144 -3.08 5.52 13.01
CA MET A 144 -4.28 5.16 12.24
C MET A 144 -5.38 4.60 13.13
N GLU A 145 -5.04 3.67 14.02
CA GLU A 145 -5.98 3.03 14.96
C GLU A 145 -6.59 4.06 15.91
N ARG A 146 -5.77 4.91 16.54
CA ARG A 146 -6.29 5.99 17.39
C ARG A 146 -7.19 6.95 16.63
N HIS A 147 -6.83 7.29 15.38
CA HIS A 147 -7.68 8.18 14.59
C HIS A 147 -9.04 7.52 14.28
N HIS A 148 -9.05 6.22 13.99
CA HIS A 148 -10.26 5.44 13.79
C HIS A 148 -11.13 5.39 15.06
N GLU A 149 -10.55 5.11 16.22
CA GLU A 149 -11.27 5.06 17.51
C GLU A 149 -11.90 6.40 17.92
N ASN A 150 -11.38 7.52 17.41
CA ASN A 150 -11.77 8.87 17.81
C ASN A 150 -12.47 9.65 16.68
N SER A 151 -12.91 8.98 15.62
CA SER A 151 -13.59 9.60 14.49
C SER A 151 -14.81 8.78 14.06
N ASP A 152 -15.98 9.42 14.11
CA ASP A 152 -17.25 8.81 13.68
C ASP A 152 -17.44 8.77 12.15
N SER A 153 -16.46 9.28 11.39
CA SER A 153 -16.53 9.45 9.94
C SER A 153 -15.55 8.49 9.24
N PRO A 154 -16.05 7.38 8.65
CA PRO A 154 -15.24 6.40 7.94
C PRO A 154 -14.47 6.99 6.76
N ASP A 155 -15.05 7.96 6.06
CA ASP A 155 -14.42 8.67 4.95
C ASP A 155 -13.20 9.47 5.42
N ASN A 156 -13.31 10.23 6.53
CA ASN A 156 -12.18 10.97 7.09
C ASN A 156 -11.08 10.03 7.59
N VAL A 157 -11.44 8.89 8.19
CA VAL A 157 -10.47 7.88 8.63
C VAL A 157 -9.71 7.28 7.45
N SER A 158 -10.42 6.96 6.36
CA SER A 158 -9.77 6.46 5.14
C SER A 158 -8.86 7.51 4.50
N ASP A 159 -9.34 8.76 4.37
CA ASP A 159 -8.57 9.88 3.84
C ASP A 159 -7.27 10.07 4.63
N TYR A 160 -7.34 10.05 5.96
CA TYR A 160 -6.19 10.12 6.84
C TYR A 160 -5.19 8.99 6.53
N CYS A 161 -5.67 7.75 6.45
CA CYS A 161 -4.83 6.59 6.21
C CYS A 161 -4.18 6.64 4.82
N ASP A 162 -4.90 7.09 3.79
CA ASP A 162 -4.37 7.25 2.44
C ASP A 162 -3.28 8.32 2.38
N ILE A 163 -3.46 9.44 3.09
CA ILE A 163 -2.42 10.48 3.19
C ILE A 163 -1.19 9.94 3.93
N ALA A 164 -1.38 9.17 5.00
CA ALA A 164 -0.28 8.55 5.73
C ALA A 164 0.53 7.58 4.86
N VAL A 165 -0.13 6.73 4.07
CA VAL A 165 0.53 5.80 3.14
C VAL A 165 1.30 6.56 2.06
N LYS A 166 0.70 7.59 1.45
CA LYS A 166 1.36 8.43 0.44
C LYS A 166 2.57 9.16 1.01
N ALA A 167 2.47 9.67 2.23
CA ALA A 167 3.56 10.35 2.92
C ALA A 167 4.76 9.41 3.14
N ILE A 168 4.52 8.20 3.63
CA ILE A 168 5.58 7.20 3.81
C ILE A 168 6.19 6.82 2.46
N ALA A 169 5.37 6.54 1.43
CA ALA A 169 5.88 6.21 0.09
C ALA A 169 6.81 7.31 -0.45
N LEU A 170 6.46 8.58 -0.24
CA LEU A 170 7.26 9.73 -0.66
C LEU A 170 8.54 9.91 0.18
N LEU A 171 8.50 9.61 1.47
CA LEU A 171 9.65 9.80 2.38
C LEU A 171 10.67 8.66 2.31
N ARG A 172 10.25 7.44 1.97
CA ARG A 172 11.12 6.25 1.89
C ARG A 172 12.29 6.40 0.92
N GLN A 173 12.12 7.16 -0.16
CA GLN A 173 13.18 7.40 -1.15
C GLN A 173 14.41 8.14 -0.58
N TYR A 174 14.30 8.72 0.63
CA TYR A 174 15.36 9.50 1.26
C TYR A 174 16.09 8.78 2.41
N ASP A 175 15.72 7.54 2.75
CA ASP A 175 16.39 6.75 3.79
C ASP A 175 16.52 7.51 5.13
N LEU A 176 15.41 8.07 5.62
CA LEU A 176 15.35 8.97 6.80
C LEU A 176 15.13 8.24 8.13
N PHE A 177 14.74 6.97 8.09
CA PHE A 177 14.26 6.21 9.24
C PHE A 177 15.19 5.03 9.52
N LEU A 178 15.36 4.68 10.81
CA LEU A 178 16.21 3.56 11.23
C LEU A 178 15.75 2.21 10.66
N VAL A 179 14.45 2.10 10.37
CA VAL A 179 13.83 0.91 9.79
C VAL A 179 13.06 1.30 8.54
N ASN A 180 13.00 0.39 7.56
CA ASN A 180 12.13 0.57 6.41
C ASN A 180 10.67 0.54 6.87
N ILE A 181 9.91 1.59 6.57
CA ILE A 181 8.51 1.72 6.95
C ILE A 181 7.64 1.29 5.78
N GLU A 182 6.88 0.22 5.96
CA GLU A 182 5.87 -0.23 5.01
C GLU A 182 4.50 -0.20 5.67
N VAL A 183 3.58 0.56 5.09
CA VAL A 183 2.24 0.76 5.65
C VAL A 183 1.20 0.69 4.55
N LYS A 184 0.01 0.22 4.92
CA LYS A 184 -1.17 0.11 4.06
C LYS A 184 -2.34 0.79 4.77
N ASN A 185 -3.31 1.27 4.02
CA ASN A 185 -4.54 1.78 4.60
C ASN A 185 -5.31 0.61 5.23
N LYS A 186 -5.40 0.59 6.58
CA LYS A 186 -6.14 -0.44 7.35
C LYS A 186 -7.66 -0.23 7.33
N TYR A 187 -8.11 0.98 7.02
CA TYR A 187 -9.51 1.39 7.07
C TYR A 187 -9.96 1.97 5.72
N PRO A 188 -9.82 1.24 4.60
CA PRO A 188 -10.18 1.76 3.29
C PRO A 188 -11.69 1.97 3.21
N TYR A 189 -12.10 3.19 2.87
CA TYR A 189 -13.50 3.53 2.67
C TYR A 189 -13.83 3.59 1.17
N ARG A 190 -14.67 2.66 0.72
CA ARG A 190 -15.18 2.64 -0.65
C ARG A 190 -16.47 3.45 -0.73
N ASN A 191 -16.35 4.74 -0.98
CA ASN A 191 -17.53 5.53 -1.32
C ASN A 191 -18.12 5.08 -2.67
N GLY A 192 -19.44 5.17 -2.85
CA GLY A 192 -20.12 4.72 -4.07
C GLY A 192 -19.59 5.36 -5.37
N SER A 193 -19.01 6.55 -5.29
CA SER A 193 -18.32 7.25 -6.39
C SER A 193 -16.95 6.64 -6.77
N ASN A 194 -16.17 6.15 -5.80
CA ASN A 194 -14.92 5.41 -6.06
C ASN A 194 -15.19 4.03 -6.64
N SER A 195 -16.33 3.42 -6.30
CA SER A 195 -16.80 2.22 -6.98
C SER A 195 -16.93 2.45 -8.48
N THR A 196 -17.29 3.67 -8.93
CA THR A 196 -17.40 4.00 -10.36
C THR A 196 -16.04 4.06 -11.06
N LYS A 197 -14.97 4.53 -10.40
CA LYS A 197 -13.60 4.53 -10.96
C LYS A 197 -13.00 3.12 -11.00
N GLU A 198 -13.13 2.36 -9.92
CA GLU A 198 -12.61 0.98 -9.89
C GLU A 198 -13.44 0.03 -10.75
N ARG A 199 -14.75 0.28 -10.88
CA ARG A 199 -15.63 -0.42 -11.83
C ARG A 199 -15.36 -0.02 -13.27
N LYS A 200 -15.00 1.25 -13.54
CA LYS A 200 -14.47 1.68 -14.85
C LYS A 200 -13.15 0.99 -15.16
N LYS A 201 -12.17 1.01 -14.26
CA LYS A 201 -10.91 0.26 -14.43
C LYS A 201 -11.14 -1.23 -14.64
N ALA A 202 -12.08 -1.84 -13.92
CA ALA A 202 -12.42 -3.26 -14.12
C ALA A 202 -13.19 -3.53 -15.43
N GLN A 203 -13.93 -2.56 -15.95
CA GLN A 203 -14.59 -2.63 -17.27
C GLN A 203 -13.61 -2.34 -18.42
N GLU A 204 -12.61 -1.50 -18.17
CA GLU A 204 -11.55 -1.09 -19.10
C GLU A 204 -10.35 -2.03 -19.04
N ALA A 205 -10.26 -2.90 -18.03
CA ALA A 205 -9.21 -3.90 -17.87
C ALA A 205 -9.28 -4.88 -19.04
N THR A 206 -8.33 -4.76 -19.94
CA THR A 206 -8.04 -5.79 -20.94
C THR A 206 -7.27 -6.95 -20.29
N PRO A 207 -7.38 -8.18 -20.82
CA PRO A 207 -6.61 -9.32 -20.33
C PRO A 207 -5.09 -9.07 -20.25
N ASP A 208 -4.58 -8.15 -21.07
CA ASP A 208 -3.17 -7.76 -21.13
C ASP A 208 -2.78 -6.71 -20.08
N GLN A 209 -3.75 -6.04 -19.46
CA GLN A 209 -3.51 -5.06 -18.38
C GLN A 209 -3.74 -5.74 -17.03
N THR A 210 -2.74 -6.50 -16.59
CA THR A 210 -2.74 -7.04 -15.22
C THR A 210 -2.21 -5.97 -14.26
N ASP A 211 -2.90 -5.80 -13.13
CA ASP A 211 -2.46 -4.94 -12.04
C ASP A 211 -1.17 -5.52 -11.43
N ASP A 212 -0.02 -4.91 -11.74
CA ASP A 212 1.31 -5.38 -11.31
C ASP A 212 1.40 -5.53 -9.79
N GLU A 213 0.65 -4.74 -9.02
CA GLU A 213 0.61 -4.84 -7.55
C GLU A 213 -0.03 -6.15 -7.06
N ARG A 214 -0.78 -6.85 -7.92
CA ARG A 214 -1.42 -8.13 -7.62
C ARG A 214 -0.67 -9.33 -8.21
N LEU A 215 0.40 -9.09 -8.96
CA LEU A 215 1.21 -10.17 -9.51
C LEU A 215 2.05 -10.83 -8.41
N ILE A 216 2.11 -12.16 -8.46
CA ILE A 216 3.08 -12.93 -7.69
C ILE A 216 4.47 -12.72 -8.30
N SER A 217 5.45 -12.34 -7.47
CA SER A 217 6.83 -12.25 -7.93
C SER A 217 7.37 -13.61 -8.39
N ILE A 218 8.26 -13.63 -9.40
CA ILE A 218 8.92 -14.87 -9.86
C ILE A 218 9.58 -15.60 -8.68
N ARG A 219 10.20 -14.86 -7.74
CA ARG A 219 10.80 -15.45 -6.54
C ARG A 219 9.76 -16.20 -5.71
N ALA A 220 8.61 -15.58 -5.43
CA ALA A 220 7.54 -16.23 -4.68
C ALA A 220 7.01 -17.48 -5.41
N PHE A 221 6.88 -17.44 -6.73
CA PHE A 221 6.53 -18.61 -7.53
C PHE A 221 7.57 -19.73 -7.40
N MET A 222 8.86 -19.41 -7.53
CA MET A 222 9.95 -20.38 -7.39
C MET A 222 9.99 -21.00 -5.99
N CYS A 223 9.76 -20.22 -4.93
CA CYS A 223 9.65 -20.75 -3.58
C CYS A 223 8.51 -21.78 -3.44
N VAL A 224 7.37 -21.57 -4.11
CA VAL A 224 6.28 -22.57 -4.11
C VAL A 224 6.73 -23.86 -4.79
N ILE A 225 7.45 -23.78 -5.92
CA ILE A 225 7.99 -24.96 -6.61
C ILE A 225 9.01 -25.71 -5.73
N GLU A 226 9.91 -24.98 -5.05
CA GLU A 226 10.86 -25.56 -4.10
C GLU A 226 10.16 -26.27 -2.94
N LEU A 227 9.10 -25.66 -2.40
CA LEU A 227 8.29 -26.29 -1.35
C LEU A 227 7.62 -27.59 -1.81
N ILE A 228 7.17 -27.67 -3.06
CA ILE A 228 6.64 -28.93 -3.64
C ILE A 228 7.74 -30.01 -3.66
N ALA A 229 8.96 -29.64 -4.08
CA ALA A 229 10.09 -30.56 -4.18
C ALA A 229 10.58 -31.04 -2.80
N LEU A 230 10.52 -30.17 -1.79
CA LEU A 230 10.94 -30.45 -0.42
C LEU A 230 9.84 -31.06 0.46
N ALA A 231 8.63 -31.28 -0.08
CA ALA A 231 7.52 -31.83 0.69
C ALA A 231 7.86 -33.22 1.26
N GLU A 232 7.85 -33.32 2.59
CA GLU A 232 8.23 -34.53 3.34
C GLU A 232 7.11 -35.58 3.37
N ASN A 233 5.85 -35.13 3.22
CA ASN A 233 4.69 -36.00 3.26
C ASN A 233 3.62 -35.61 2.23
N SER A 234 2.68 -36.52 2.02
CA SER A 234 1.60 -36.42 1.06
C SER A 234 0.67 -35.22 1.31
N TYR A 235 0.43 -34.85 2.57
CA TYR A 235 -0.41 -33.71 2.91
C TYR A 235 0.22 -32.39 2.50
N GLN A 236 1.52 -32.20 2.77
CA GLN A 236 2.27 -31.03 2.32
C GLN A 236 2.27 -30.94 0.79
N ARG A 237 2.52 -32.07 0.11
CA ARG A 237 2.51 -32.14 -1.35
C ARG A 237 1.15 -31.79 -1.94
N ILE A 238 0.06 -32.30 -1.36
CA ILE A 238 -1.31 -31.93 -1.76
C ILE A 238 -1.54 -30.44 -1.54
N PHE A 239 -1.17 -29.90 -0.37
CA PHE A 239 -1.37 -28.49 -0.06
C PHE A 239 -0.62 -27.57 -1.05
N TYR A 240 0.65 -27.85 -1.33
CA TYR A 240 1.44 -27.03 -2.27
C TYR A 240 0.94 -27.17 -3.72
N ASN A 241 0.49 -28.36 -4.13
CA ASN A 241 -0.16 -28.54 -5.43
C ASN A 241 -1.49 -27.77 -5.54
N MET A 242 -2.26 -27.71 -4.45
CA MET A 242 -3.48 -26.88 -4.39
C MET A 242 -3.16 -25.39 -4.42
N LEU A 243 -2.07 -24.95 -3.78
CA LEU A 243 -1.57 -23.59 -3.89
C LEU A 243 -1.18 -23.26 -5.34
N LEU A 244 -0.44 -24.15 -6.01
CA LEU A 244 -0.11 -24.00 -7.42
C LEU A 244 -1.38 -23.91 -8.30
N LEU A 245 -2.41 -24.70 -7.99
CA LEU A 245 -3.70 -24.64 -8.67
C LEU A 245 -4.43 -23.29 -8.45
N THR A 246 -4.33 -22.67 -7.27
CA THR A 246 -4.87 -21.31 -7.06
C THR A 246 -4.18 -20.27 -7.94
N ILE A 247 -2.87 -20.42 -8.15
CA ILE A 247 -2.06 -19.49 -8.96
C ILE A 247 -2.44 -19.64 -10.44
N ILE A 248 -2.57 -20.89 -10.93
CA ILE A 248 -2.89 -21.17 -12.34
C ILE A 248 -4.33 -20.80 -12.68
N CYS A 249 -5.29 -21.17 -11.83
CA CYS A 249 -6.73 -21.07 -12.14
C CYS A 249 -7.42 -19.84 -11.51
N GLY A 250 -6.74 -19.12 -10.60
CA GLY A 250 -7.32 -17.99 -9.88
C GLY A 250 -8.42 -18.37 -8.89
N PHE A 251 -8.46 -19.63 -8.44
CA PHE A 251 -9.46 -20.07 -7.48
C PHE A 251 -9.28 -19.42 -6.12
N ARG A 252 -10.40 -19.09 -5.47
CA ARG A 252 -10.39 -18.71 -4.06
C ARG A 252 -10.10 -19.94 -3.20
N PHE A 253 -9.48 -19.71 -2.06
CA PHE A 253 -9.21 -20.77 -1.07
C PHE A 253 -10.45 -21.61 -0.76
N GLN A 254 -11.61 -20.97 -0.53
CA GLN A 254 -12.87 -21.65 -0.27
C GLN A 254 -13.36 -22.54 -1.42
N GLU A 255 -13.08 -22.15 -2.67
CA GLU A 255 -13.47 -22.92 -3.86
C GLU A 255 -12.61 -24.18 -3.98
N ILE A 256 -11.31 -24.06 -3.67
CA ILE A 256 -10.37 -25.19 -3.65
C ILE A 256 -10.67 -26.19 -2.53
N MET A 257 -11.03 -25.73 -1.34
CA MET A 257 -11.33 -26.62 -0.21
C MET A 257 -12.45 -27.63 -0.49
N LEU A 258 -13.31 -27.35 -1.48
CA LEU A 258 -14.44 -28.20 -1.87
C LEU A 258 -14.15 -29.04 -3.12
N LEU A 259 -12.97 -28.92 -3.72
CA LEU A 259 -12.59 -29.73 -4.87
C LEU A 259 -12.44 -31.20 -4.48
N LYS A 260 -12.86 -32.07 -5.39
CA LYS A 260 -12.70 -33.51 -5.26
C LYS A 260 -11.77 -34.02 -6.36
N MET A 261 -11.20 -35.20 -6.18
CA MET A 261 -10.44 -35.85 -7.25
C MET A 261 -11.28 -36.11 -8.52
N THR A 262 -12.61 -36.16 -8.37
CA THR A 262 -13.57 -36.30 -9.48
C THR A 262 -13.95 -34.96 -10.13
N SER A 263 -13.46 -33.83 -9.62
CA SER A 263 -13.73 -32.50 -10.18
C SER A 263 -13.06 -32.27 -11.54
N LEU A 264 -12.08 -33.08 -11.93
CA LEU A 264 -11.43 -32.94 -13.24
C LEU A 264 -12.34 -33.50 -14.35
N VAL A 265 -12.82 -32.61 -15.22
CA VAL A 265 -13.73 -32.93 -16.32
C VAL A 265 -12.97 -32.90 -17.64
N LYS A 266 -13.02 -34.01 -18.38
CA LYS A 266 -12.46 -34.12 -19.72
C LYS A 266 -13.58 -34.38 -20.73
N ARG A 267 -13.65 -33.59 -21.80
CA ARG A 267 -14.65 -33.73 -22.87
C ARG A 267 -14.00 -33.64 -24.24
N GLU A 268 -14.25 -34.61 -25.10
CA GLU A 268 -13.76 -34.58 -26.48
C GLU A 268 -14.35 -33.39 -27.26
N ILE A 269 -13.55 -32.83 -28.18
CA ILE A 269 -14.03 -31.81 -29.11
C ILE A 269 -14.76 -32.54 -30.25
N THR A 270 -16.09 -32.50 -30.21
CA THR A 270 -16.95 -33.14 -31.23
C THR A 270 -17.11 -32.31 -32.50
N ASP A 271 -16.92 -31.00 -32.38
CA ASP A 271 -16.97 -30.03 -33.47
C ASP A 271 -15.75 -30.20 -34.39
N LYS A 272 -15.98 -30.55 -35.65
CA LYS A 272 -14.92 -30.91 -36.61
C LYS A 272 -13.95 -29.77 -36.85
N ASP A 273 -14.45 -28.55 -36.99
CA ASP A 273 -13.63 -27.37 -37.31
C ASP A 273 -12.75 -27.00 -36.11
N LYS A 274 -13.30 -27.03 -34.90
CA LYS A 274 -12.53 -26.78 -33.66
C LYS A 274 -11.51 -27.87 -33.38
N ARG A 275 -11.83 -29.12 -33.73
CA ARG A 275 -10.91 -30.25 -33.58
C ARG A 275 -9.75 -30.13 -34.58
N GLN A 276 -10.04 -29.77 -35.82
CA GLN A 276 -9.00 -29.53 -36.83
C GLN A 276 -8.09 -28.38 -36.42
N HIS A 277 -8.67 -27.26 -35.96
CA HIS A 277 -7.88 -26.14 -35.43
C HIS A 277 -6.96 -26.54 -34.27
N ALA A 278 -7.43 -27.39 -33.35
CA ALA A 278 -6.59 -27.90 -32.26
C ALA A 278 -5.41 -28.72 -32.80
N ILE A 279 -5.64 -29.59 -33.80
CA ILE A 279 -4.59 -30.38 -34.44
C ILE A 279 -3.57 -29.45 -35.14
N ASP A 280 -4.06 -28.44 -35.87
CA ASP A 280 -3.21 -27.50 -36.59
C ASP A 280 -2.32 -26.65 -35.66
N GLN A 281 -2.70 -26.50 -34.39
CA GLN A 281 -1.96 -25.78 -33.36
C GLN A 281 -1.18 -26.70 -32.40
N ASP A 282 -1.14 -28.01 -32.66
CA ASP A 282 -0.57 -29.04 -31.75
C ASP A 282 -1.19 -28.99 -30.33
N TRP A 283 -2.49 -28.70 -30.26
CA TRP A 283 -3.27 -28.66 -29.03
C TRP A 283 -4.02 -29.98 -28.81
N PRO A 284 -4.34 -30.31 -27.54
CA PRO A 284 -5.16 -31.47 -27.22
C PRO A 284 -6.54 -31.42 -27.89
N THR A 285 -7.00 -32.54 -28.45
CA THR A 285 -8.32 -32.65 -29.12
C THR A 285 -9.50 -32.76 -28.15
N TYR A 286 -9.29 -32.41 -26.89
CA TYR A 286 -10.30 -32.44 -25.82
C TYR A 286 -10.24 -31.14 -25.04
N ARG A 287 -11.33 -30.81 -24.35
CA ARG A 287 -11.40 -29.74 -23.36
C ARG A 287 -11.21 -30.30 -21.97
N LEU A 288 -10.33 -29.67 -21.21
CA LEU A 288 -10.11 -29.94 -19.80
C LEU A 288 -10.72 -28.82 -18.97
N GLY A 289 -11.44 -29.19 -17.91
CA GLY A 289 -12.00 -28.23 -16.97
C GLY A 289 -12.05 -28.79 -15.55
N ILE A 290 -12.26 -27.89 -14.60
CA ILE A 290 -12.39 -28.23 -13.18
C ILE A 290 -13.79 -27.82 -12.72
N GLU A 291 -14.57 -28.79 -12.26
CA GLU A 291 -15.88 -28.58 -11.67
C GLU A 291 -15.77 -28.20 -10.19
N TYR A 292 -16.34 -27.06 -9.82
CA TYR A 292 -16.24 -26.49 -8.47
C TYR A 292 -17.53 -25.81 -8.05
N LEU A 293 -17.70 -25.64 -6.74
CA LEU A 293 -18.79 -24.87 -6.16
C LEU A 293 -18.37 -23.40 -6.02
N GLY A 294 -19.02 -22.51 -6.77
CA GLY A 294 -18.71 -21.08 -6.72
C GLY A 294 -19.11 -20.44 -5.40
N ALA A 295 -18.27 -19.51 -4.90
CA ALA A 295 -18.57 -18.75 -3.70
C ALA A 295 -19.85 -17.90 -3.83
N LYS A 296 -20.40 -17.43 -2.70
CA LYS A 296 -21.58 -16.53 -2.66
C LYS A 296 -22.84 -17.08 -3.34
N LYS A 297 -23.13 -18.39 -3.18
CA LYS A 297 -24.31 -19.06 -3.76
C LYS A 297 -24.32 -19.05 -5.30
N ALA A 298 -23.16 -18.95 -5.93
CA ALA A 298 -23.03 -18.88 -7.40
C ALA A 298 -23.27 -20.23 -8.13
N GLY A 299 -23.55 -21.30 -7.38
CA GLY A 299 -23.84 -22.64 -7.89
C GLY A 299 -22.60 -23.40 -8.38
N TRP A 300 -22.84 -24.59 -8.95
CA TRP A 300 -21.80 -25.41 -9.58
C TRP A 300 -21.36 -24.81 -10.91
N ARG A 301 -20.04 -24.81 -11.16
CA ARG A 301 -19.42 -24.22 -12.34
C ARG A 301 -18.28 -25.09 -12.84
N ILE A 302 -17.95 -24.95 -14.12
CA ILE A 302 -16.74 -25.55 -14.70
C ILE A 302 -15.81 -24.41 -15.12
N HIS A 303 -14.59 -24.40 -14.58
CA HIS A 303 -13.51 -23.56 -15.07
C HIS A 303 -12.81 -24.29 -16.22
N TRP A 304 -13.00 -23.84 -17.45
CA TRP A 304 -12.33 -24.40 -18.62
C TRP A 304 -10.90 -23.87 -18.72
N LEU A 305 -9.95 -24.78 -18.88
CA LEU A 305 -8.53 -24.47 -18.85
C LEU A 305 -8.02 -24.09 -20.24
N ALA A 306 -6.94 -23.30 -20.27
CA ALA A 306 -6.18 -23.07 -21.48
C ALA A 306 -5.36 -24.32 -21.84
N PRO A 307 -5.23 -24.71 -23.13
CA PRO A 307 -4.47 -25.89 -23.55
C PRO A 307 -3.04 -25.95 -22.98
N SER A 308 -2.38 -24.80 -22.86
CA SER A 308 -1.02 -24.67 -22.31
C SER A 308 -0.88 -25.11 -20.86
N THR A 309 -1.97 -25.16 -20.09
CA THR A 309 -1.93 -25.53 -18.66
C THR A 309 -2.32 -26.99 -18.41
N TYR A 310 -2.69 -27.76 -19.43
CA TYR A 310 -3.28 -29.08 -19.25
C TYR A 310 -2.33 -30.05 -18.57
N SER A 311 -1.07 -30.11 -19.02
CA SER A 311 -0.05 -31.00 -18.49
C SER A 311 0.17 -30.80 -16.99
N VAL A 312 0.26 -29.53 -16.55
CA VAL A 312 0.49 -29.17 -15.15
C VAL A 312 -0.74 -29.50 -14.30
N VAL A 313 -1.94 -29.19 -14.76
CA VAL A 313 -3.17 -29.49 -14.00
C VAL A 313 -3.42 -31.00 -13.90
N GLU A 314 -3.26 -31.74 -15.00
CA GLU A 314 -3.37 -33.20 -14.98
C GLU A 314 -2.31 -33.83 -14.06
N MET A 315 -1.09 -33.29 -14.04
CA MET A 315 -0.04 -33.71 -13.10
C MET A 315 -0.47 -33.46 -11.65
N ILE A 316 -0.99 -32.27 -11.32
CA ILE A 316 -1.49 -31.95 -9.97
C ILE A 316 -2.55 -32.98 -9.51
N TYR A 317 -3.51 -33.30 -10.38
CA TYR A 317 -4.54 -34.30 -10.08
C TYR A 317 -3.99 -35.74 -10.03
N LYS A 318 -2.94 -36.07 -10.79
CA LYS A 318 -2.28 -37.39 -10.71
C LYS A 318 -1.45 -37.53 -9.44
N CYS A 319 -0.63 -36.54 -9.10
CA CYS A 319 0.20 -36.54 -7.89
C CYS A 319 -0.65 -36.54 -6.62
N SER A 320 -1.80 -35.86 -6.62
CA SER A 320 -2.74 -35.89 -5.49
C SER A 320 -3.50 -37.22 -5.36
N ARG A 321 -3.37 -38.12 -6.35
CA ARG A 321 -4.01 -39.44 -6.37
C ARG A 321 -3.15 -40.54 -5.73
N ILE A 322 -1.83 -40.36 -5.67
CA ILE A 322 -0.89 -41.46 -5.37
C ILE A 322 -0.87 -41.84 -3.88
N ASP A 323 -1.41 -41.01 -2.97
CA ASP A 323 -1.29 -41.26 -1.52
C ASP A 323 -2.61 -41.31 -0.74
N LEU A 324 -3.77 -41.27 -1.41
CA LEU A 324 -5.08 -41.33 -0.74
C LEU A 324 -5.69 -42.74 -0.67
N TRP A 325 -5.00 -43.76 -1.19
CA TRP A 325 -5.40 -45.17 -1.12
C TRP A 325 -4.18 -46.09 -1.02
N VAL A 326 -3.61 -46.17 0.18
CA VAL A 326 -2.97 -47.40 0.67
C VAL A 326 -3.73 -47.76 1.95
N PRO A 327 -4.43 -48.91 2.01
CA PRO A 327 -5.09 -49.40 3.21
C PRO A 327 -4.15 -49.54 4.40
#